data_AF-A0A933ILQ2-F1
#
_entry.id   AF-A0A933ILQ2-F1
#
_cell.length_a   1.000
_cell.length_b   1.000
_cell.length_c   1.000
_cell.angle_alpha   90.00
_cell.angle_beta   90.00
_cell.angle_gamma   90.00
#
_symmetry.space_group_name_H-M   'P 1'
#
loop_
_entity.id
_entity.type
_entity.pdbx_description
1 polymer ?
#
loop_
_entity_poly.entity_id
_entity_poly.type
_entity_poly.pdbx_seq_one_letter_code
_entity_poly.pdbx_strand_id
1 'polypeptide(L)'
;MSSPAFCGQCHGLGPNFEFTPPIQCATLYGSYLHGYVADGGSRTCLDCHMEKNDHTFPPDFSDREGAALLYRTALPVEVEVLSYTFQPGHKEYAPMVVLGVSIRNTAGHRLPDG
;
A
#
# COMPACT_ATOMS: atom_id res chain seq x y z
N MET A 1 16.39 15.58 -11.35
CA MET A 1 15.85 14.35 -10.75
C MET A 1 16.80 13.91 -9.64
N SER A 2 16.34 13.98 -8.40
CA SER A 2 17.05 13.41 -7.26
C SER A 2 16.78 11.89 -7.25
N SER A 3 17.84 11.10 -7.10
CA SER A 3 17.78 9.64 -7.27
C SER A 3 17.00 8.98 -6.12
N PRO A 4 16.12 7.99 -6.39
CA PRO A 4 15.47 7.21 -5.33
C PRO A 4 16.47 6.39 -4.50
N ALA A 5 17.69 6.19 -5.02
CA ALA A 5 18.79 5.57 -4.28
C ALA A 5 19.17 6.35 -3.01
N PHE A 6 18.93 7.67 -2.96
CA PHE A 6 19.15 8.46 -1.75
C PHE A 6 18.33 7.91 -0.58
N CYS A 7 17.03 7.67 -0.81
CA CYS A 7 16.11 7.09 0.17
C CYS A 7 16.44 5.62 0.46
N GLY A 8 16.87 4.88 -0.58
CA GLY A 8 17.25 3.47 -0.48
C GLY A 8 18.41 3.18 0.47
N GLN A 9 19.28 4.16 0.75
CA GLN A 9 20.35 4.01 1.74
C GLN A 9 19.85 3.70 3.15
N CYS A 10 18.60 4.06 3.49
CA CYS A 10 17.99 3.75 4.78
C CYS A 10 16.75 2.86 4.62
N HIS A 11 15.92 3.13 3.61
CA HIS A 11 14.68 2.40 3.35
C HIS A 11 14.86 1.09 2.56
N GLY A 12 16.10 0.75 2.17
CA GLY A 12 16.46 -0.50 1.49
C GLY A 12 17.36 -1.43 2.29
N LEU A 13 17.72 -1.06 3.51
CA LEU A 13 18.55 -1.89 4.39
C LEU A 13 17.65 -2.83 5.18
N GLY A 14 17.35 -4.01 4.68
CA GLY A 14 16.55 -4.97 5.42
C GLY A 14 16.88 -6.42 5.05
N PRO A 15 16.86 -7.37 6.01
CA PRO A 15 16.75 -7.18 7.47
C PRO A 15 18.03 -6.61 8.11
N ASN A 16 17.85 -5.66 9.03
CA ASN A 16 18.94 -5.04 9.80
C ASN A 16 19.19 -5.82 11.08
N PHE A 17 20.23 -6.67 11.05
CA PHE A 17 20.65 -7.51 12.17
C PHE A 17 21.48 -6.76 13.21
N GLU A 18 21.86 -5.52 12.92
CA GLU A 18 22.60 -4.65 13.83
C GLU A 18 21.73 -4.06 14.97
N PHE A 19 20.40 -4.12 14.86
CA PHE A 19 19.47 -3.66 15.91
C PHE A 19 18.96 -4.82 16.78
N THR A 20 18.65 -4.55 18.06
CA THR A 20 18.00 -5.51 18.97
C THR A 20 16.66 -4.94 19.46
N PRO A 21 15.50 -5.54 19.09
CA PRO A 21 15.36 -6.69 18.21
C PRO A 21 15.72 -6.38 16.74
N PRO A 22 16.09 -7.38 15.92
CA PRO A 22 16.31 -7.18 14.49
C PRO A 22 15.10 -6.54 13.82
N ILE A 23 15.34 -5.53 12.97
CA ILE A 23 14.28 -4.79 12.29
C ILE A 23 14.22 -5.25 10.83
N GLN A 24 13.10 -5.84 10.43
CA GLN A 24 12.86 -6.34 9.07
C GLN A 24 12.21 -5.29 8.15
N CYS A 25 11.91 -4.11 8.68
CA CYS A 25 11.08 -3.08 8.05
C CYS A 25 11.66 -2.44 6.77
N ALA A 26 12.97 -2.47 6.55
CA ALA A 26 13.59 -1.70 5.45
C ALA A 26 13.73 -2.47 4.13
N THR A 27 12.63 -3.06 3.67
CA THR A 27 12.51 -3.56 2.28
C THR A 27 11.66 -2.66 1.38
N LEU A 28 11.36 -1.42 1.81
CA LEU A 28 10.59 -0.43 1.04
C LEU A 28 11.23 -0.08 -0.29
N TYR A 29 12.54 0.11 -0.28
CA TYR A 29 13.27 0.33 -1.53
C TYR A 29 13.30 -0.93 -2.41
N GLY A 30 13.36 -2.12 -1.80
CA GLY A 30 13.28 -3.39 -2.52
C GLY A 30 11.93 -3.58 -3.21
N SER A 31 10.82 -3.32 -2.52
CA SER A 31 9.47 -3.42 -3.10
C SER A 31 9.21 -2.33 -4.16
N TYR A 32 9.79 -1.14 -4.00
CA TYR A 32 9.86 -0.13 -5.05
C TYR A 32 10.58 -0.64 -6.29
N LEU A 33 11.79 -1.20 -6.16
CA LEU A 33 12.58 -1.68 -7.30
C LEU A 33 11.95 -2.90 -7.98
N HIS A 34 11.54 -3.90 -7.19
CA HIS A 34 11.17 -5.22 -7.69
C HIS A 34 9.67 -5.37 -7.97
N GLY A 35 8.85 -4.43 -7.49
CA GLY A 35 7.43 -4.33 -7.82
C GLY A 35 7.19 -3.14 -8.73
N TYR A 36 7.20 -1.93 -8.17
CA TYR A 36 6.77 -0.73 -8.90
C TYR A 36 7.60 -0.42 -10.14
N VAL A 37 8.93 -0.37 -10.04
CA VAL A 37 9.79 -0.09 -11.19
C VAL A 37 9.76 -1.23 -12.21
N ALA A 38 9.76 -2.49 -11.73
CA ALA A 38 9.67 -3.67 -12.59
C ALA A 38 8.35 -3.72 -13.38
N ASP A 39 7.25 -3.23 -12.80
CA ASP A 39 5.93 -3.11 -13.45
C ASP A 39 5.79 -1.86 -14.34
N GLY A 40 6.88 -1.10 -14.56
CA GLY A 40 6.92 0.08 -15.43
C GLY A 40 6.65 1.41 -14.73
N GLY A 41 6.66 1.44 -13.40
CA GLY A 41 6.59 2.64 -12.59
C GLY A 41 7.78 3.58 -12.86
N SER A 42 7.48 4.87 -13.04
CA SER A 42 8.47 5.88 -13.47
C SER A 42 8.72 6.99 -12.45
N ARG A 43 7.92 7.07 -11.38
CA ARG A 43 8.11 8.05 -10.32
C ARG A 43 9.17 7.59 -9.32
N THR A 44 9.86 8.53 -8.72
CA THR A 44 10.79 8.32 -7.61
C THR A 44 10.09 8.52 -6.27
N CYS A 45 10.74 8.12 -5.18
CA CYS A 45 10.26 8.38 -3.82
C CYS A 45 9.97 9.88 -3.61
N LEU A 46 10.84 10.74 -4.16
CA LEU A 46 10.80 12.20 -3.97
C LEU A 46 9.69 12.84 -4.80
N ASP A 47 9.32 12.25 -5.93
CA ASP A 47 8.18 12.72 -6.72
C ASP A 47 6.86 12.59 -5.95
N CYS A 48 6.73 11.63 -5.03
CA CYS A 48 5.53 11.42 -4.21
C CYS A 48 5.64 12.01 -2.81
N HIS A 49 6.78 11.84 -2.13
CA HIS A 49 6.97 12.22 -0.72
C HIS A 49 7.62 13.60 -0.53
N MET A 50 8.16 14.22 -1.57
CA MET A 50 8.65 15.61 -1.55
C MET A 50 7.95 16.47 -2.61
N GLU A 51 6.66 16.24 -2.80
CA GLU A 51 5.88 17.01 -3.75
C GLU A 51 5.98 18.52 -3.42
N LYS A 52 6.25 19.35 -4.43
CA LYS A 52 6.46 20.81 -4.29
C LYS A 52 7.62 21.19 -3.35
N ASN A 53 8.62 20.32 -3.17
CA ASN A 53 9.73 20.49 -2.24
C ASN A 53 9.28 20.58 -0.77
N ASP A 54 8.16 19.94 -0.43
CA ASP A 54 7.77 19.72 0.95
C ASP A 54 8.71 18.72 1.62
N HIS A 55 9.30 19.11 2.76
CA HIS A 55 10.23 18.29 3.53
C HIS A 55 9.55 17.62 4.75
N THR A 56 8.22 17.63 4.81
CA THR A 56 7.47 16.89 5.84
C THR A 56 7.49 15.38 5.61
N PHE A 57 7.74 14.93 4.38
CA PHE A 57 7.78 13.50 3.99
C PHE A 57 6.56 12.71 4.50
N PRO A 58 5.33 13.04 4.07
CA PRO A 58 4.13 12.35 4.53
C PRO A 58 4.23 10.83 4.31
N PRO A 59 3.59 9.99 5.15
CA PRO A 59 2.65 10.37 6.21
C PRO A 59 3.30 10.78 7.54
N ASP A 60 2.71 11.77 8.23
CA ASP A 60 2.92 11.95 9.67
C ASP A 60 2.04 10.95 10.43
N PHE A 61 2.66 9.93 11.02
CA PHE A 61 1.93 8.89 11.77
C PHE A 61 1.31 9.39 13.09
N SER A 62 1.68 10.58 13.56
CA SER A 62 1.04 11.24 14.69
C SER A 62 -0.29 11.88 14.29
N ASP A 63 -0.42 12.32 13.03
CA ASP A 63 -1.65 12.79 12.43
C ASP A 63 -2.44 11.62 11.82
N ARG A 64 -3.31 11.04 12.62
CA ARG A 64 -4.16 9.92 12.20
C ARG A 64 -5.07 10.26 11.04
N GLU A 65 -5.62 11.48 10.99
CA GLU A 65 -6.56 11.87 9.94
C GLU A 65 -5.81 12.08 8.62
N GLY A 66 -4.68 12.79 8.66
CA GLY A 66 -3.80 12.95 7.49
C GLY A 66 -3.29 11.62 6.96
N ALA A 67 -2.81 10.74 7.83
CA ALA A 67 -2.38 9.39 7.44
C ALA A 67 -3.54 8.57 6.83
N ALA A 68 -4.74 8.65 7.41
CA ALA A 68 -5.91 7.95 6.89
C ALA A 68 -6.30 8.43 5.48
N LEU A 69 -6.20 9.74 5.20
CA LEU A 69 -6.46 10.29 3.86
C LEU A 69 -5.47 9.75 2.82
N LEU A 70 -4.19 9.64 3.18
CA LEU A 70 -3.17 9.06 2.32
C LEU A 70 -3.45 7.56 2.06
N TYR A 71 -3.80 6.80 3.10
CA TYR A 71 -4.14 5.39 2.94
C TYR A 71 -5.39 5.16 2.09
N ARG A 72 -6.43 6.00 2.20
CA ARG A 72 -7.62 5.92 1.32
C ARG A 72 -7.26 6.10 -0.15
N THR A 73 -6.25 6.91 -0.43
CA THR A 73 -5.77 7.15 -1.80
C THR A 73 -4.86 6.02 -2.29
N ALA A 74 -4.02 5.48 -1.40
CA ALA A 74 -3.06 4.43 -1.71
C ALA A 74 -3.68 3.02 -1.79
N LEU A 75 -4.77 2.79 -1.06
CA LEU A 75 -5.48 1.51 -0.95
C LEU A 75 -6.98 1.70 -1.24
N PRO A 76 -7.39 2.11 -2.45
CA PRO A 76 -8.79 2.14 -2.82
C PRO A 76 -9.43 0.76 -2.63
N VAL A 77 -10.59 0.76 -1.98
CA VAL A 77 -11.42 -0.41 -1.73
C VAL A 77 -12.67 -0.31 -2.58
N GLU A 78 -12.89 -1.31 -3.42
CA GLU A 78 -14.09 -1.45 -4.25
C GLU A 78 -14.91 -2.62 -3.72
N VAL A 79 -16.22 -2.41 -3.53
CA VAL A 79 -17.15 -3.42 -3.02
C VAL A 79 -18.27 -3.62 -4.02
N GLU A 80 -18.38 -4.85 -4.51
CA GLU A 80 -19.47 -5.31 -5.38
C GLU A 80 -20.42 -6.18 -4.57
N VAL A 81 -21.72 -5.95 -4.74
CA VAL A 81 -22.77 -6.65 -3.99
C VAL A 81 -23.74 -7.31 -4.96
N LEU A 82 -23.89 -8.62 -4.84
CA LEU A 82 -24.89 -9.39 -5.57
C LEU A 82 -25.84 -10.07 -4.59
N SER A 83 -27.07 -9.58 -4.51
CA SER A 83 -28.14 -10.29 -3.81
C SER A 83 -28.78 -11.32 -4.75
N TYR A 84 -29.07 -12.50 -4.21
CA TYR A 84 -29.77 -13.54 -4.94
C TYR A 84 -30.58 -14.42 -4.00
N THR A 85 -31.58 -15.12 -4.54
CA THR A 85 -32.30 -16.14 -3.77
C THR A 85 -31.74 -17.51 -4.18
N PHE A 86 -31.05 -18.16 -3.26
CA PHE A 86 -30.59 -19.52 -3.43
C PHE A 86 -31.75 -20.49 -3.21
N GLN A 87 -31.93 -21.44 -4.13
CA GLN A 87 -32.95 -22.48 -4.00
C GLN A 87 -32.27 -23.85 -3.88
N PRO A 88 -31.88 -24.30 -2.67
CA PRO A 88 -31.21 -25.58 -2.48
C PRO A 88 -32.13 -26.79 -2.73
N GLY A 89 -33.45 -26.62 -2.64
CA GLY A 89 -34.43 -27.71 -2.70
C GLY A 89 -35.82 -27.28 -3.21
N HIS A 90 -36.73 -28.25 -3.33
CA HIS A 90 -38.10 -27.97 -3.77
C HIS A 90 -38.84 -27.12 -2.74
N LYS A 91 -39.26 -25.91 -3.13
CA LYS A 91 -39.92 -24.90 -2.27
C LYS A 91 -39.07 -24.41 -1.08
N GLU A 92 -37.77 -24.67 -1.08
CA GLU A 92 -36.83 -24.13 -0.11
C GLU A 92 -36.11 -22.94 -0.73
N TYR A 93 -36.31 -21.74 -0.18
CA TYR A 93 -35.69 -20.51 -0.67
C TYR A 93 -34.89 -19.85 0.46
N ALA A 94 -33.64 -19.53 0.18
CA ALA A 94 -32.73 -18.86 1.09
C ALA A 94 -32.24 -17.55 0.44
N PRO A 95 -32.59 -16.37 0.97
CA PRO A 95 -32.01 -15.12 0.50
C PRO A 95 -30.53 -15.08 0.88
N MET A 96 -29.68 -14.77 -0.09
CA MET A 96 -28.22 -14.76 0.04
C MET A 96 -27.65 -13.48 -0.56
N VAL A 97 -26.45 -13.10 -0.11
CA VAL A 97 -25.69 -11.98 -0.65
C VAL A 97 -24.25 -12.44 -0.86
N VAL A 98 -23.70 -12.18 -2.05
CA VAL A 98 -22.28 -12.31 -2.34
C VAL A 98 -21.65 -10.92 -2.28
N LEU A 99 -20.54 -10.81 -1.56
CA LEU A 99 -19.73 -9.62 -1.47
C LEU A 99 -18.40 -9.87 -2.18
N GLY A 100 -18.15 -9.14 -3.27
CA GLY A 100 -16.83 -9.04 -3.88
C GLY A 100 -16.11 -7.84 -3.29
N VAL A 101 -14.94 -8.04 -2.69
CA VAL A 101 -14.13 -6.94 -2.15
C VAL A 101 -12.79 -6.95 -2.87
N SER A 102 -12.47 -5.84 -3.53
CA SER A 102 -11.19 -5.62 -4.21
C SER A 102 -10.44 -4.51 -3.50
N ILE A 103 -9.16 -4.74 -3.20
CA ILE A 103 -8.25 -3.73 -2.66
C ILE A 103 -7.07 -3.65 -3.60
N ARG A 104 -6.79 -2.45 -4.11
CA ARG A 104 -5.67 -2.22 -5.04
C ARG A 104 -4.63 -1.36 -4.35
N ASN A 105 -3.36 -1.73 -4.47
CA ASN A 105 -2.27 -0.87 -4.04
C ASN A 105 -1.84 0.04 -5.19
N THR A 106 -1.97 1.35 -5.01
CA THR A 106 -1.55 2.37 -5.98
C THR A 106 -0.25 3.07 -5.57
N ALA A 107 0.32 2.72 -4.42
CA ALA A 107 1.60 3.25 -3.98
C ALA A 107 2.77 2.70 -4.80
N GLY A 108 3.89 3.44 -4.82
CA GLY A 108 5.11 3.03 -5.50
C GLY A 108 5.90 1.92 -4.79
N HIS A 109 5.32 1.28 -3.78
CA HIS A 109 5.95 0.22 -2.98
C HIS A 109 4.84 -0.62 -2.34
N ARG A 110 5.19 -1.76 -1.74
CA ARG A 110 4.20 -2.58 -1.01
C ARG A 110 3.63 -1.80 0.18
N LEU A 111 2.44 -2.17 0.63
CA LEU A 111 1.83 -1.66 1.86
C LEU A 111 1.27 -2.85 2.67
N PRO A 112 1.46 -2.89 4.00
CA PRO A 112 2.33 -2.00 4.77
C PRO A 112 3.83 -2.28 4.49
N ASP A 113 4.66 -1.25 4.53
CA ASP A 113 6.12 -1.36 4.45
C ASP A 113 6.76 -0.32 5.37
N GLY A 114 8.02 -0.54 5.76
CA GLY A 114 8.60 0.14 6.93
C GLY A 114 8.07 -0.44 8.23
#